data_AF-A0A1W9WL83-F1
#
_entry.id   AF-A0A1W9WL83-F1
#
_cell.length_a   1.000
_cell.length_b   1.000
_cell.length_c   1.000
_cell.angle_alpha   90.00
_cell.angle_beta   90.00
_cell.angle_gamma   90.00
#
_symmetry.space_group_name_H-M   'P 1'
#
loop_
_entity.id
_entity.type
_entity.pdbx_description
1 polymer ?
#
loop_
_entity_poly.entity_id
_entity_poly.type
_entity_poly.pdbx_seq_one_letter_code
_entity_poly.pdbx_strand_id
1 'polypeptide(L)'
;MKKRRMALMLNWFFMFFAVVLMSVSCAETKNKEIRRVVGGPCSYKSYPGKAEVVSLTKTDDGYDVKFVFHSEKTPRETYARVEGKTHRLLLIEGSRPKLRFLKKYGIETGKVLPCNLDVIVRGTCTPVQFKFPTVDLTDYEANR
;
A
#
# COMPACT_ATOMS: atom_id res chain seq x y z
N MET A 1 -89.62 8.40 -2.86
CA MET A 1 -88.87 8.60 -4.12
C MET A 1 -88.21 9.98 -4.14
N LYS A 2 -86.88 10.09 -4.05
CA LYS A 2 -86.10 11.23 -4.61
C LYS A 2 -84.59 10.91 -4.67
N LYS A 3 -84.25 9.89 -5.45
CA LYS A 3 -82.89 9.70 -6.00
C LYS A 3 -82.63 10.85 -6.98
N ARG A 4 -81.85 11.88 -6.62
CA ARG A 4 -81.32 12.91 -7.56
C ARG A 4 -80.41 13.94 -6.87
N ARG A 5 -79.53 13.49 -5.97
CA ARG A 5 -78.52 14.35 -5.34
C ARG A 5 -77.19 13.62 -5.26
N MET A 6 -76.57 13.29 -6.39
CA MET A 6 -75.20 12.73 -6.33
C MET A 6 -74.41 12.67 -7.64
N ALA A 7 -74.90 13.24 -8.75
CA ALA A 7 -74.26 13.01 -10.06
C ALA A 7 -73.56 14.22 -10.68
N LEU A 8 -73.59 15.43 -10.07
CA LEU A 8 -73.09 16.64 -10.74
C LEU A 8 -71.84 17.29 -10.14
N MET A 9 -71.35 16.84 -8.97
CA MET A 9 -70.12 17.37 -8.37
C MET A 9 -68.90 16.45 -8.56
N LEU A 10 -69.10 15.26 -9.12
CA LEU A 10 -68.05 14.25 -9.27
C LEU A 10 -67.21 14.44 -10.55
N ASN A 11 -67.66 15.30 -11.48
CA ASN A 11 -66.99 15.49 -12.78
C ASN A 11 -66.06 16.72 -12.85
N TRP A 12 -66.13 17.64 -11.89
CA TRP A 12 -65.22 18.80 -11.84
C TRP A 12 -63.92 18.50 -11.09
N PHE A 13 -63.96 17.55 -10.15
CA PHE A 13 -62.78 17.14 -9.38
C PHE A 13 -61.76 16.34 -10.22
N PHE A 14 -62.21 15.63 -11.26
CA PHE A 14 -61.34 14.81 -12.10
C PHE A 14 -60.50 15.62 -13.11
N MET A 15 -60.91 16.84 -13.48
CA MET A 15 -60.17 17.63 -14.47
C MET A 15 -58.96 18.38 -13.90
N PHE A 16 -58.92 18.65 -12.59
CA PHE A 16 -57.75 19.26 -11.94
C PHE A 16 -56.66 18.24 -11.57
N PHE A 17 -57.03 16.97 -11.36
CA PHE A 17 -56.08 15.92 -10.99
C PHE A 17 -55.19 15.47 -12.17
N ALA A 18 -55.65 15.67 -13.40
CA ALA A 18 -54.90 15.29 -14.61
C ALA A 18 -53.74 16.26 -14.94
N VAL A 19 -53.79 17.53 -14.49
CA VAL A 19 -52.75 18.53 -14.78
C VAL A 19 -51.59 18.48 -13.78
N VAL A 20 -51.82 17.96 -12.58
CA VAL A 20 -50.78 17.89 -11.52
C VAL A 20 -49.80 16.72 -11.74
N LEU A 21 -50.17 15.69 -12.50
CA LEU A 21 -49.30 14.53 -12.76
C LEU A 21 -48.19 14.79 -13.79
N MET A 22 -48.09 15.99 -14.37
CA MET A 22 -47.11 16.32 -15.41
C MET A 22 -45.89 17.11 -14.91
N SER A 23 -45.56 17.04 -13.61
CA SER A 23 -44.43 17.81 -13.03
C SER A 23 -43.52 17.08 -12.04
N VAL A 24 -43.68 15.76 -11.83
CA VAL A 24 -42.78 15.02 -10.94
C VAL A 24 -41.57 14.50 -11.71
N SER A 25 -40.52 15.32 -11.66
CA SER A 25 -39.11 14.95 -11.60
C SER A 25 -38.61 13.95 -12.64
N CYS A 26 -37.86 14.49 -13.61
CA CYS A 26 -36.57 13.91 -13.98
C CYS A 26 -35.73 13.77 -12.70
N ALA A 27 -35.93 12.69 -11.94
CA ALA A 27 -34.98 12.26 -10.94
C ALA A 27 -33.76 11.76 -11.70
N GLU A 28 -32.88 12.70 -12.00
CA GLU A 28 -31.54 12.44 -12.49
C GLU A 28 -30.90 11.50 -11.47
N THR A 29 -30.89 10.21 -11.81
CA THR A 29 -30.18 9.21 -11.03
C THR A 29 -28.73 9.57 -11.22
N LYS A 30 -28.21 10.49 -10.38
CA LYS A 30 -26.78 10.69 -10.21
C LYS A 30 -26.28 9.34 -9.75
N ASN A 31 -25.86 8.54 -10.72
CA ASN A 31 -25.05 7.36 -10.50
C ASN A 31 -23.94 7.87 -9.60
N LYS A 32 -24.01 7.48 -8.31
CA LYS A 32 -22.97 7.77 -7.36
C LYS A 32 -21.81 6.94 -7.85
N GLU A 33 -21.08 7.47 -8.82
CA GLU A 33 -19.72 7.05 -9.09
C GLU A 33 -19.06 7.15 -7.74
N ILE A 34 -18.93 5.99 -7.08
CA ILE A 34 -17.98 5.82 -6.01
C ILE A 34 -16.67 6.03 -6.76
N ARG A 35 -16.24 7.30 -6.82
CA ARG A 35 -14.87 7.65 -7.15
C ARG A 35 -14.06 6.86 -6.13
N ARG A 36 -13.61 5.66 -6.50
CA ARG A 36 -12.63 4.93 -5.73
C ARG A 36 -11.46 5.88 -5.68
N VAL A 37 -11.23 6.45 -4.51
CA VAL A 37 -10.02 7.22 -4.25
C VAL A 37 -8.88 6.21 -4.36
N VAL A 38 -8.32 6.08 -5.56
CA VAL A 38 -7.11 5.29 -5.81
C VAL A 38 -5.95 6.22 -5.50
N GLY A 39 -5.30 5.97 -4.36
CA GLY A 39 -4.18 6.78 -3.89
C GLY A 39 -4.45 7.37 -2.50
N GLY A 40 -3.56 7.04 -1.58
CA GLY A 40 -3.45 7.59 -0.23
C GLY A 40 -2.04 7.30 0.29
N PRO A 41 -1.57 7.98 1.34
CA PRO A 41 -0.24 7.76 1.87
C PRO A 41 -0.07 6.30 2.30
N CYS A 42 1.09 5.74 1.98
CA CYS A 42 1.43 4.39 2.40
C CYS A 42 1.77 4.38 3.88
N SER A 43 1.28 3.38 4.59
CA SER A 43 1.62 3.16 5.99
C SER A 43 2.16 1.76 6.16
N TYR A 44 3.10 1.61 7.08
CA TYR A 44 3.85 0.41 7.32
C TYR A 44 3.77 0.01 8.78
N LYS A 45 3.79 -1.30 9.01
CA LYS A 45 4.01 -1.90 10.32
C LYS A 45 5.41 -2.49 10.35
N SER A 46 6.17 -2.15 11.37
CA SER A 46 7.56 -2.58 11.51
C SER A 46 7.66 -3.81 12.40
N TYR A 47 8.46 -4.79 11.98
CA TYR A 47 8.82 -5.98 12.75
C TYR A 47 10.33 -5.96 13.00
N PRO A 48 10.78 -5.82 14.26
CA PRO A 48 12.20 -5.80 14.57
C PRO A 48 12.84 -7.16 14.33
N GLY A 49 14.11 -7.13 13.93
CA GLY A 49 14.87 -8.32 13.60
C GLY A 49 16.34 -8.02 13.33
N LYS A 50 16.97 -8.98 12.68
CA LYS A 50 18.39 -8.94 12.32
C LYS A 50 18.57 -9.43 10.90
N ALA A 51 19.53 -8.87 10.20
CA ALA A 51 19.97 -9.33 8.89
C ALA A 51 21.37 -9.91 9.01
N GLU A 52 21.51 -11.21 8.74
CA GLU A 52 22.79 -11.87 8.68
C GLU A 52 23.29 -11.88 7.24
N VAL A 53 24.47 -11.30 6.99
CA VAL A 53 25.10 -11.31 5.68
C VAL A 53 25.67 -12.70 5.41
N VAL A 54 25.06 -13.43 4.48
CA VAL A 54 25.42 -14.83 4.18
C VAL A 54 26.37 -14.97 2.99
N SER A 55 26.47 -13.95 2.14
CA SER A 55 27.37 -13.97 0.98
C SER A 55 27.74 -12.57 0.53
N LEU A 56 28.98 -12.42 0.07
CA LEU A 56 29.52 -11.20 -0.49
C LEU A 56 30.38 -11.56 -1.70
N THR A 57 29.88 -11.26 -2.90
CA THR A 57 30.55 -11.61 -4.17
C THR A 57 30.85 -10.35 -4.96
N LYS A 58 32.10 -10.16 -5.38
CA LYS A 58 32.48 -9.02 -6.23
C LYS A 58 31.90 -9.19 -7.64
N THR A 59 31.33 -8.13 -8.19
CA THR A 59 30.83 -8.02 -9.56
C THR A 59 31.49 -6.83 -10.27
N ASP A 60 31.21 -6.65 -11.56
CA ASP A 60 31.77 -5.54 -12.35
C ASP A 60 31.30 -4.17 -11.85
N ASP A 61 30.11 -4.11 -11.26
CA ASP A 61 29.41 -2.90 -10.83
C ASP A 61 29.33 -2.71 -9.30
N GLY A 62 30.01 -3.56 -8.52
CA GLY A 62 30.02 -3.49 -7.05
C GLY A 62 30.14 -4.85 -6.38
N TYR A 63 29.37 -5.05 -5.30
CA TYR A 63 29.29 -6.33 -4.60
C TYR A 63 27.84 -6.81 -4.54
N ASP A 64 27.61 -8.07 -4.91
CA ASP A 64 26.37 -8.79 -4.61
C ASP A 64 26.39 -9.23 -3.14
N VAL A 65 25.79 -8.40 -2.29
CA VAL A 65 25.64 -8.67 -0.86
C VAL A 65 24.31 -9.35 -0.63
N LYS A 66 24.35 -10.58 -0.14
CA LYS A 66 23.16 -11.36 0.20
C LYS A 66 23.04 -11.50 1.71
N PHE A 67 21.82 -11.40 2.22
CA PHE A 67 21.52 -11.56 3.63
C PHE A 67 20.27 -12.42 3.85
N VAL A 68 20.15 -13.00 5.04
CA VAL A 68 18.92 -13.63 5.53
C VAL A 68 18.38 -12.78 6.68
N PHE A 69 17.06 -12.55 6.68
CA PHE A 69 16.39 -11.83 7.75
C PHE A 69 15.87 -12.80 8.80
N HIS A 70 16.11 -12.46 10.06
CA HIS A 70 15.64 -13.15 11.25
C HIS A 70 14.75 -12.24 12.05
N SER A 71 13.45 -12.53 12.07
CA SER A 71 12.47 -11.73 12.79
C SER A 71 12.44 -12.08 14.27
N GLU A 72 12.32 -11.10 15.15
CA GLU A 72 12.01 -11.35 16.57
C GLU A 72 10.57 -11.82 16.76
N LYS A 73 9.67 -11.43 15.84
CA LYS A 73 8.25 -11.82 15.85
C LYS A 73 7.79 -12.15 14.45
N THR A 74 7.08 -13.26 14.29
CA THR A 74 6.52 -13.64 12.99
C THR A 74 5.50 -12.59 12.49
N PRO A 75 5.65 -12.09 11.25
CA PRO A 75 4.66 -11.21 10.66
C PRO A 75 3.29 -11.88 10.57
N ARG A 76 2.23 -11.12 10.86
CA ARG A 76 0.85 -11.62 10.73
C ARG A 76 0.46 -11.81 9.27
N GLU A 77 0.99 -10.95 8.42
CA GLU A 77 0.77 -10.92 6.98
C GLU A 77 1.52 -12.07 6.30
N THR A 78 0.79 -13.01 5.69
CA THR A 78 1.37 -14.22 5.09
C THR A 78 2.36 -13.91 3.97
N TYR A 79 2.12 -12.85 3.20
CA TYR A 79 3.03 -12.38 2.14
C TYR A 79 4.34 -11.78 2.67
N ALA A 80 4.38 -11.40 3.95
CA ALA A 80 5.56 -10.84 4.60
C ALA A 80 6.43 -11.92 5.30
N ARG A 81 6.09 -13.21 5.15
CA ARG A 81 6.91 -14.32 5.66
C ARG A 81 8.16 -14.48 4.80
N VAL A 82 9.24 -13.83 5.26
CA VAL A 82 10.54 -13.78 4.59
C VAL A 82 11.63 -14.58 5.32
N GLU A 83 11.33 -15.13 6.50
CA GLU A 83 12.25 -15.95 7.27
C GLU A 83 12.84 -17.10 6.41
N GLY A 84 14.16 -17.30 6.51
CA GLY A 84 14.87 -18.33 5.75
C GLY A 84 15.05 -18.04 4.25
N LYS A 85 14.55 -16.91 3.74
CA LYS A 85 14.81 -16.49 2.35
C LYS A 85 16.07 -15.62 2.28
N THR A 86 16.80 -15.78 1.19
CA THR A 86 17.93 -14.90 0.86
C THR A 86 17.45 -13.66 0.13
N HIS A 87 17.92 -12.50 0.59
CA HIS A 87 17.66 -11.18 0.02
C HIS A 87 18.95 -10.49 -0.39
N ARG A 88 18.86 -9.49 -1.25
CA ARG A 88 20.00 -8.69 -1.70
C ARG A 88 19.95 -7.31 -1.03
N LEU A 89 21.09 -6.85 -0.52
CA LEU A 89 21.25 -5.48 -0.05
C LEU A 89 21.61 -4.60 -1.25
N LEU A 90 20.78 -3.58 -1.47
CA LEU A 90 20.95 -2.55 -2.49
C LEU A 90 20.81 -1.18 -1.82
N LEU A 91 21.39 -0.16 -2.43
CA LEU A 91 21.05 1.22 -2.08
C LEU A 91 19.63 1.55 -2.57
N ILE A 92 19.06 2.67 -2.11
CA ILE A 92 17.67 3.03 -2.39
C ILE A 92 17.38 3.18 -3.89
N GLU A 93 18.33 3.67 -4.68
CA GLU A 93 18.26 3.77 -6.14
C GLU A 93 18.49 2.44 -6.88
N GLY A 94 18.78 1.36 -6.14
CA GLY A 94 18.94 0.00 -6.67
C GLY A 94 20.37 -0.37 -7.06
N SER A 95 21.35 0.51 -6.82
CA SER A 95 22.76 0.21 -7.09
C SER A 95 23.33 -0.79 -6.08
N ARG A 96 24.35 -1.55 -6.50
CA ARG A 96 25.11 -2.42 -5.60
C ARG A 96 26.03 -1.61 -4.71
N PRO A 97 26.23 -2.02 -3.44
CA PRO A 97 27.23 -1.40 -2.59
C PRO A 97 28.64 -1.67 -3.12
N LYS A 98 29.52 -0.67 -3.05
CA LYS A 98 30.93 -0.73 -3.40
C LYS A 98 31.81 -0.87 -2.16
N LEU A 99 33.09 -1.17 -2.38
CA LEU A 99 34.03 -1.50 -1.31
C LEU A 99 34.09 -0.45 -0.19
N ARG A 100 34.06 0.84 -0.53
CA ARG A 100 34.12 1.93 0.45
C ARG A 100 32.88 1.96 1.34
N PHE A 101 31.70 1.75 0.76
CA PHE A 101 30.44 1.62 1.48
C PHE A 101 30.48 0.43 2.45
N LEU A 102 30.90 -0.74 1.96
CA LEU A 102 31.02 -1.95 2.77
C LEU A 102 31.95 -1.74 3.97
N LYS A 103 33.12 -1.13 3.75
CA LYS A 103 34.08 -0.83 4.83
C LYS A 103 33.52 0.16 5.84
N LYS A 104 32.87 1.25 5.39
CA LYS A 104 32.29 2.27 6.28
C LYS A 104 31.27 1.67 7.23
N TYR A 105 30.41 0.78 6.73
CA TYR A 105 29.33 0.16 7.51
C TYR A 105 29.70 -1.19 8.12
N GLY A 106 30.93 -1.67 7.93
CA GLY A 106 31.40 -2.96 8.44
C GLY A 106 30.58 -4.13 7.90
N ILE A 107 30.22 -4.09 6.62
CA ILE A 107 29.44 -5.13 5.94
C ILE A 107 30.40 -6.17 5.39
N GLU A 108 30.32 -7.37 5.96
CA GLU A 108 31.15 -8.53 5.61
C GLU A 108 30.34 -9.82 5.83
N THR A 109 30.77 -10.94 5.24
CA THR A 109 30.12 -12.24 5.45
C THR A 109 30.14 -12.62 6.94
N GLY A 110 29.02 -13.10 7.46
CA GLY A 110 28.81 -13.41 8.88
C GLY A 110 28.42 -12.18 9.73
N LYS A 111 28.44 -10.97 9.17
CA LYS A 111 28.00 -9.78 9.89
C LYS A 111 26.49 -9.85 10.16
N VAL A 112 26.11 -9.57 11.40
CA VAL A 112 24.72 -9.40 11.80
C VAL A 112 24.43 -7.90 11.98
N LEU A 113 23.49 -7.38 11.20
CA LEU A 113 23.07 -5.99 11.21
C LEU A 113 21.68 -5.86 11.83
N PRO A 114 21.41 -4.84 12.67
CA PRO A 114 20.05 -4.48 13.04
C PRO A 114 19.21 -4.23 11.79
N CYS A 115 18.05 -4.87 11.69
CA CYS A 115 17.18 -4.76 10.53
C CYS A 115 15.72 -4.80 10.96
N ASN A 116 14.90 -3.91 10.40
CA ASN A 116 13.46 -3.92 10.58
C ASN A 116 12.79 -4.33 9.27
N LEU A 117 11.82 -5.22 9.37
CA LEU A 117 10.94 -5.58 8.26
C LEU A 117 9.70 -4.69 8.32
N ASP A 118 9.62 -3.74 7.40
CA ASP A 118 8.46 -2.87 7.24
C ASP A 118 7.48 -3.49 6.24
N VAL A 119 6.27 -3.77 6.71
CA VAL A 119 5.20 -4.43 5.95
C VAL A 119 4.07 -3.43 5.70
N ILE A 120 3.64 -3.27 4.46
CA ILE A 120 2.58 -2.31 4.11
C ILE A 120 1.25 -2.71 4.79
N VAL A 121 0.57 -1.75 5.41
CA VAL A 121 -0.77 -1.96 5.99
C VAL A 121 -1.86 -1.13 5.30
N ARG A 122 -1.46 -0.08 4.56
CA ARG A 122 -2.36 0.75 3.75
C ARG A 122 -1.60 1.33 2.56
N GLY A 123 -2.28 1.46 1.42
CA GLY A 123 -1.71 1.98 0.18
C GLY A 123 -1.30 0.86 -0.78
N THR A 124 -0.63 1.23 -1.87
CA THR A 124 -0.20 0.31 -2.95
C THR A 124 1.30 0.45 -3.25
N CYS A 125 2.09 0.91 -2.28
CA CYS A 125 3.55 0.95 -2.37
C CYS A 125 4.18 -0.45 -2.25
N THR A 126 5.51 -0.52 -2.15
CA THR A 126 6.26 -1.77 -1.96
C THR A 126 5.74 -2.54 -0.75
N PRO A 127 5.32 -3.82 -0.91
CA PRO A 127 4.69 -4.58 0.17
C PRO A 127 5.58 -4.86 1.38
N VAL A 128 6.88 -5.05 1.14
CA VAL A 128 7.87 -5.41 2.15
C VAL A 128 9.15 -4.61 1.92
N GLN A 129 9.70 -4.02 2.99
CA GLN A 129 10.95 -3.26 2.96
C GLN A 129 11.85 -3.70 4.12
N PHE A 130 13.16 -3.77 3.85
CA PHE A 130 14.17 -3.98 4.89
C PHE A 130 14.81 -2.63 5.22
N LYS A 131 14.71 -2.21 6.48
CA LYS A 131 15.33 -0.97 6.97
C LYS A 131 16.48 -1.29 7.90
N PHE A 132 17.61 -0.66 7.68
CA PHE A 132 18.83 -0.88 8.45
C PHE A 132 19.15 0.39 9.26
N PRO A 133 18.82 0.46 10.56
CA PRO A 133 19.01 1.68 11.35
C PRO A 133 20.47 2.15 11.44
N THR A 134 21.42 1.25 11.23
CA THR A 134 22.86 1.53 11.34
C THR A 134 23.55 1.66 9.98
N VAL A 135 22.81 1.55 8.88
CA VAL A 135 23.35 1.62 7.51
C VAL A 135 22.53 2.62 6.71
N ASP A 136 23.14 3.75 6.35
CA ASP A 136 22.50 4.72 5.48
C ASP A 136 22.57 4.25 4.03
N LEU A 137 21.48 3.66 3.54
CA LEU A 137 21.34 3.21 2.16
C LEU A 137 21.25 4.36 1.14
N THR A 138 21.31 5.61 1.58
CA THR A 138 21.38 6.81 0.73
C THR A 138 22.76 7.46 0.70
N ASP A 139 23.77 6.85 1.36
CA ASP A 139 25.14 7.34 1.38
C ASP A 139 25.89 7.03 0.07
N TYR A 140 25.49 7.74 -0.98
CA TYR A 140 26.06 7.61 -2.32
C TYR A 140 27.51 8.03 -2.36
N GLU A 141 27.93 8.94 -1.48
CA GLU A 141 29.33 9.36 -1.37
C GLU A 141 30.23 8.21 -0.95
N ALA A 142 29.84 7.44 0.08
CA ALA A 142 30.54 6.22 0.43
C ALA A 142 30.46 5.15 -0.66
N ASN A 143 29.49 5.25 -1.58
CA ASN A 143 29.29 4.32 -2.69
C ASN A 143 29.88 4.75 -4.05
N ARG A 144 30.65 5.84 -4.09
CA ARG A 144 31.37 6.27 -5.30
C ARG A 144 32.50 5.32 -5.68
#